data_AF-A0A8H5G3Y6-F1
#
_entry.id   AF-A0A8H5G3Y6-F1
#
_cell.length_a   1.000
_cell.length_b   1.000
_cell.length_c   1.000
_cell.angle_alpha   90.00
_cell.angle_beta   90.00
_cell.angle_gamma   90.00
#
_symmetry.space_group_name_H-M   'P 1'
#
loop_
_entity.id
_entity.type
_entity.pdbx_description
1 polymer ?
#
loop_
_entity_poly.entity_id
_entity_poly.type
_entity_poly.pdbx_seq_one_letter_code
_entity_poly.pdbx_strand_id
1 'polypeptide(L)'
;MPKMSQHIQHHHPQQPQYVHYTGPPGTQLTVAPQDTTRQPQTAPQPPQPAQFEQQSPHQQAQQAQQASASTSAATGPNASIQASTVVATGDWTKDLVHLAKTAELKKHALTLQLHTAHILSAHATLNSKGKAIQDVREQKNKLDSERTRLLNALREINEDRDKADLMEVTLEKECNDLRTKIAQLTDGEYAIAKRDVDRLRQELGQLPLPNLQETLEEKTAQ
;
A
#
# COMPACT_ATOMS: atom_id res chain seq x y z
N MET A 1 50.21 18.56 20.97
CA MET A 1 50.32 17.08 21.06
C MET A 1 49.23 16.58 22.01
N PRO A 2 48.50 15.47 21.80
CA PRO A 2 48.32 14.61 20.63
C PRO A 2 46.87 14.63 20.07
N LYS A 3 46.74 14.20 18.81
CA LYS A 3 45.49 13.90 18.09
C LYS A 3 45.07 12.46 18.45
N MET A 4 43.78 12.20 18.71
CA MET A 4 43.23 10.84 18.64
C MET A 4 42.22 10.76 17.50
N SER A 5 42.48 9.76 16.67
CA SER A 5 41.96 9.57 15.33
C SER A 5 40.58 8.92 15.38
N GLN A 6 39.64 9.50 14.64
CA GLN A 6 38.37 8.90 14.24
C GLN A 6 38.66 7.64 13.41
N HIS A 7 38.15 6.49 13.82
CA HIS A 7 38.09 5.30 12.98
C HIS A 7 36.64 5.14 12.49
N ILE A 8 36.38 5.64 11.29
CA ILE A 8 35.10 5.48 10.60
C ILE A 8 35.16 4.18 9.81
N GLN A 9 34.38 3.21 10.25
CA GLN A 9 34.22 1.92 9.60
C GLN A 9 33.22 2.07 8.44
N HIS A 10 33.72 2.14 7.21
CA HIS A 10 32.88 2.11 6.00
C HIS A 10 32.33 0.70 5.78
N HIS A 11 31.04 0.50 6.02
CA HIS A 11 30.30 -0.65 5.53
C HIS A 11 29.85 -0.40 4.09
N HIS A 12 30.24 -1.30 3.20
CA HIS A 12 29.87 -1.34 1.78
C HIS A 12 28.45 -1.93 1.65
N PRO A 13 27.46 -1.22 1.09
CA PRO A 13 26.19 -1.85 0.74
C PRO A 13 26.34 -2.66 -0.55
N GLN A 14 26.01 -3.94 -0.45
CA GLN A 14 25.84 -4.84 -1.59
C GLN A 14 24.74 -4.29 -2.51
N GLN A 15 25.08 -4.07 -3.77
CA GLN A 15 24.15 -3.69 -4.83
C GLN A 15 23.28 -4.91 -5.21
N PRO A 16 21.94 -4.77 -5.31
CA PRO A 16 21.10 -5.85 -5.82
C PRO A 16 21.32 -6.03 -7.33
N GLN A 17 21.66 -7.27 -7.72
CA GLN A 17 21.73 -7.71 -9.11
C GLN A 17 20.34 -7.61 -9.75
N TYR A 18 20.19 -6.72 -10.72
CA TYR A 18 19.00 -6.65 -11.56
C TYR A 18 18.93 -7.86 -12.49
N VAL A 19 17.90 -8.68 -12.34
CA VAL A 19 17.56 -9.75 -13.29
C VAL A 19 16.97 -9.10 -14.53
N HIS A 20 17.73 -9.07 -15.62
CA HIS A 20 17.29 -8.60 -16.93
C HIS A 20 16.45 -9.69 -17.59
N TYR A 21 15.12 -9.55 -17.55
CA TYR A 21 14.20 -10.48 -18.22
C TYR A 21 14.03 -10.05 -19.68
N THR A 22 14.69 -10.75 -20.60
CA THR A 22 14.46 -10.61 -22.04
C THR A 22 13.22 -11.43 -22.40
N GLY A 23 12.09 -10.75 -22.61
CA GLY A 23 10.85 -11.36 -23.09
C GLY A 23 10.96 -11.86 -24.55
N PRO A 24 10.13 -12.84 -24.95
CA PRO A 24 10.17 -13.44 -26.28
C PRO A 24 9.65 -12.47 -27.37
N PRO A 25 10.17 -12.57 -28.60
CA PRO A 25 9.75 -11.69 -29.69
C PRO A 25 8.47 -12.21 -30.37
N GLY A 26 7.55 -11.29 -30.62
CA GLY A 26 6.75 -11.27 -31.84
C GLY A 26 5.53 -12.20 -31.91
N THR A 27 4.36 -11.60 -31.68
CA THR A 27 3.18 -11.88 -32.52
C THR A 27 2.56 -10.55 -32.91
N GLN A 28 2.76 -10.17 -34.17
CA GLN A 28 1.95 -9.16 -34.83
C GLN A 28 0.52 -9.71 -34.97
N LEU A 29 -0.47 -8.97 -34.48
CA LEU A 29 -1.86 -9.13 -34.90
C LEU A 29 -2.41 -7.77 -35.33
N THR A 30 -2.92 -7.83 -36.54
CA THR A 30 -3.42 -6.80 -37.45
C THR A 30 -4.92 -6.57 -37.21
N VAL A 31 -5.36 -5.29 -37.10
CA VAL A 31 -6.67 -4.70 -37.54
C VAL A 31 -7.96 -5.25 -36.84
N ALA A 32 -9.00 -4.52 -36.40
CA ALA A 32 -9.67 -3.25 -36.79
C ALA A 32 -10.57 -2.73 -35.62
N PRO A 33 -11.18 -1.53 -35.75
CA PRO A 33 -12.07 -0.94 -34.74
C PRO A 33 -13.54 -1.40 -34.93
N GLN A 34 -14.24 -1.72 -33.84
CA GLN A 34 -15.71 -1.76 -33.84
C GLN A 34 -16.27 -0.93 -32.69
N ASP A 35 -16.96 0.11 -33.13
CA ASP A 35 -18.02 0.85 -32.46
C ASP A 35 -19.20 -0.09 -32.16
N THR A 36 -19.69 -0.12 -30.92
CA THR A 36 -21.05 -0.60 -30.60
C THR A 36 -21.52 0.02 -29.28
N THR A 37 -22.31 1.06 -29.45
CA THR A 37 -23.36 1.56 -28.57
C THR A 37 -24.26 0.42 -28.06
N ARG A 38 -24.46 0.28 -26.74
CA ARG A 38 -25.71 -0.23 -26.13
C ARG A 38 -25.74 -0.09 -24.60
N GLN A 39 -26.64 0.79 -24.13
CA GLN A 39 -27.34 0.67 -22.85
C GLN A 39 -28.22 -0.61 -22.85
N PRO A 40 -28.51 -1.20 -21.67
CA PRO A 40 -29.78 -0.87 -21.02
C PRO A 40 -29.74 -0.79 -19.48
N GLN A 41 -30.74 -0.07 -18.98
CA GLN A 41 -31.21 0.09 -17.60
C GLN A 41 -31.42 -1.25 -16.85
N THR A 42 -31.23 -1.25 -15.53
CA THR A 42 -32.11 -1.97 -14.58
C THR A 42 -32.13 -1.31 -13.19
N ALA A 43 -33.35 -0.88 -12.84
CA ALA A 43 -34.07 -0.68 -11.57
C ALA A 43 -33.39 -0.68 -10.16
N PRO A 44 -34.00 0.04 -9.19
CA PRO A 44 -33.47 0.29 -7.86
C PRO A 44 -33.79 -0.83 -6.86
N GLN A 45 -32.83 -1.14 -5.97
CA GLN A 45 -32.96 -2.13 -4.92
C GLN A 45 -33.50 -1.49 -3.61
N PRO A 46 -34.49 -2.09 -2.93
CA PRO A 46 -35.06 -1.56 -1.69
C PRO A 46 -34.14 -1.80 -0.47
N PRO A 47 -34.19 -0.92 0.55
CA PRO A 47 -33.39 -1.05 1.77
C PRO A 47 -33.94 -2.14 2.69
N GLN A 48 -33.08 -3.08 3.11
CA GLN A 48 -33.40 -4.03 4.16
C GLN A 48 -33.15 -3.42 5.55
N PRO A 49 -34.00 -3.72 6.55
CA PRO A 49 -33.88 -3.17 7.91
C PRO A 49 -32.78 -3.86 8.71
N ALA A 50 -32.01 -3.03 9.42
CA ALA A 50 -31.05 -3.42 10.44
C ALA A 50 -31.75 -4.17 11.59
N GLN A 51 -31.21 -5.34 11.95
CA GLN A 51 -31.64 -6.10 13.12
C GLN A 51 -30.45 -6.49 14.00
N PHE A 52 -30.54 -6.04 15.24
CA PHE A 52 -30.02 -6.57 16.50
C PHE A 52 -28.50 -6.74 16.67
N GLU A 53 -27.90 -5.66 17.19
CA GLU A 53 -26.68 -5.69 17.98
C GLU A 53 -27.02 -6.21 19.39
N GLN A 54 -26.73 -7.48 19.67
CA GLN A 54 -26.82 -8.06 21.01
C GLN A 54 -25.42 -8.10 21.62
N GLN A 55 -25.18 -7.19 22.56
CA GLN A 55 -24.02 -7.18 23.43
C GLN A 55 -24.06 -8.35 24.41
N SER A 56 -22.92 -9.02 24.59
CA SER A 56 -22.64 -9.83 25.78
C SER A 56 -21.13 -9.77 26.08
N PRO A 57 -20.73 -9.24 27.24
CA PRO A 57 -19.34 -9.26 27.68
C PRO A 57 -19.12 -10.44 28.63
N HIS A 58 -18.37 -11.47 28.20
CA HIS A 58 -17.72 -12.42 29.10
C HIS A 58 -16.26 -12.57 28.67
N GLN A 59 -15.36 -11.89 29.38
CA GLN A 59 -13.93 -12.19 29.35
C GLN A 59 -13.52 -12.68 30.74
N GLN A 60 -13.33 -14.00 30.82
CA GLN A 60 -12.86 -14.72 31.98
C GLN A 60 -11.33 -14.70 31.94
N ALA A 61 -10.72 -14.12 32.97
CA ALA A 61 -9.28 -14.20 33.19
C ALA A 61 -8.89 -15.63 33.58
N GLN A 62 -8.07 -16.29 32.77
CA GLN A 62 -7.38 -17.53 33.14
C GLN A 62 -5.96 -17.21 33.55
N GLN A 63 -5.67 -17.47 34.82
CA GLN A 63 -4.35 -17.44 35.43
C GLN A 63 -3.46 -18.54 34.85
N ALA A 64 -2.24 -18.14 34.51
CA ALA A 64 -1.12 -19.01 34.19
C ALA A 64 -0.26 -19.25 35.43
N GLN A 65 0.39 -20.43 35.44
CA GLN A 65 1.65 -20.76 36.12
C GLN A 65 1.59 -20.87 37.66
N GLN A 66 2.20 -21.87 38.30
CA GLN A 66 3.57 -22.32 38.09
C GLN A 66 3.80 -23.72 38.68
N ALA A 67 4.58 -24.52 37.97
CA ALA A 67 5.11 -25.80 38.43
C ALA A 67 6.30 -25.56 39.37
N SER A 68 6.37 -26.30 40.47
CA SER A 68 7.60 -26.51 41.24
C SER A 68 7.78 -28.00 41.50
N ALA A 69 8.81 -28.54 40.86
CA ALA A 69 9.39 -29.83 41.19
C ALA A 69 10.20 -29.69 42.49
N SER A 70 10.11 -30.70 43.37
CA SER A 70 11.07 -30.90 44.45
C SER A 70 11.21 -32.38 44.74
N THR A 71 12.40 -32.86 44.43
CA THR A 71 12.98 -34.18 44.63
C THR A 71 13.34 -34.46 46.09
N SER A 72 13.32 -35.77 46.42
CA SER A 72 14.12 -36.44 47.47
C SER A 72 13.73 -36.25 48.94
N ALA A 73 13.37 -37.33 49.63
CA ALA A 73 14.34 -38.22 50.29
C ALA A 73 13.62 -39.30 51.14
N ALA A 74 14.31 -40.43 51.29
CA ALA A 74 13.90 -41.67 51.91
C ALA A 74 13.72 -41.59 53.44
N THR A 75 12.81 -42.40 53.97
CA THR A 75 13.01 -43.18 55.21
C THR A 75 11.91 -44.25 55.32
N GLY A 76 12.30 -45.53 55.24
CA GLY A 76 11.56 -46.60 55.92
C GLY A 76 11.73 -46.46 57.44
N PRO A 77 10.90 -47.12 58.27
CA PRO A 77 11.15 -48.55 58.51
C PRO A 77 9.91 -49.43 58.77
N ASN A 78 10.01 -50.66 58.27
CA ASN A 78 9.96 -51.94 59.00
C ASN A 78 8.73 -52.36 59.86
N ALA A 79 8.39 -53.66 59.69
CA ALA A 79 7.49 -54.54 60.47
C ALA A 79 5.98 -54.29 60.31
N SER A 80 5.11 -55.27 60.06
CA SER A 80 5.15 -56.70 60.41
C SER A 80 4.46 -57.56 59.35
N ILE A 81 5.12 -58.65 58.97
CA ILE A 81 4.58 -59.74 58.17
C ILE A 81 3.67 -60.57 59.08
N GLN A 82 2.35 -60.41 58.96
CA GLN A 82 1.41 -61.45 59.35
C GLN A 82 1.14 -62.32 58.13
N ALA A 83 1.86 -63.44 58.09
CA ALA A 83 1.54 -64.57 57.22
C ALA A 83 0.26 -65.24 57.72
N SER A 84 -0.89 -64.68 57.32
CA SER A 84 -2.10 -65.47 57.19
C SER A 84 -2.06 -66.12 55.82
N THR A 85 -2.03 -67.44 55.81
CA THR A 85 -2.17 -68.26 54.61
C THR A 85 -3.56 -68.01 54.04
N VAL A 86 -3.67 -66.97 53.20
CA VAL A 86 -4.88 -66.65 52.44
C VAL A 86 -5.05 -67.76 51.42
N VAL A 87 -5.86 -68.75 51.78
CA VAL A 87 -6.45 -69.68 50.84
C VAL A 87 -7.16 -68.83 49.80
N ALA A 88 -6.61 -68.78 48.59
CA ALA A 88 -7.15 -68.04 47.46
C ALA A 88 -8.44 -68.72 46.97
N THR A 89 -9.53 -68.52 47.70
CA THR A 89 -10.91 -68.61 47.20
C THR A 89 -11.36 -67.27 46.58
N GLY A 90 -10.40 -66.47 46.09
CA GLY A 90 -10.63 -65.23 45.36
C GLY A 90 -10.41 -65.44 43.88
N ASP A 91 -11.35 -64.95 43.07
CA ASP A 91 -11.40 -65.13 41.61
C ASP A 91 -10.33 -64.30 40.89
N TRP A 92 -9.06 -64.64 41.10
CA TRP A 92 -7.89 -63.94 40.54
C TRP A 92 -7.95 -63.81 39.02
N THR A 93 -8.62 -64.75 38.35
CA THR A 93 -8.89 -64.72 36.92
C THR A 93 -9.78 -63.53 36.55
N LYS A 94 -10.82 -63.23 37.33
CA LYS A 94 -11.65 -62.03 37.12
C LYS A 94 -10.86 -60.74 37.34
N ASP A 95 -10.01 -60.69 38.36
CA ASP A 95 -9.19 -59.50 38.64
C ASP A 95 -8.16 -59.24 37.54
N LEU A 96 -7.54 -60.30 37.00
CA LEU A 96 -6.61 -60.19 35.86
C LEU A 96 -7.34 -59.70 34.60
N VAL A 97 -8.52 -60.25 34.29
CA VAL A 97 -9.35 -59.79 33.17
C VAL A 97 -9.80 -58.34 33.36
N HIS A 98 -10.16 -57.95 34.58
CA HIS A 98 -10.55 -56.57 34.90
C HIS A 98 -9.37 -55.59 34.74
N LEU A 99 -8.18 -55.99 35.20
CA LEU A 99 -6.95 -55.21 35.03
C LEU A 99 -6.61 -55.04 33.54
N ALA A 100 -6.70 -56.11 32.75
CA ALA A 100 -6.48 -56.06 31.30
C ALA A 100 -7.47 -55.13 30.60
N LYS A 101 -8.78 -55.24 30.91
CA LYS A 101 -9.80 -54.33 30.37
C LYS A 101 -9.56 -52.87 30.78
N THR A 102 -9.13 -52.65 32.01
CA THR A 102 -8.78 -51.31 32.50
C THR A 102 -7.57 -50.74 31.77
N ALA A 103 -6.55 -51.56 31.49
CA ALA A 103 -5.38 -51.15 30.71
C ALA A 103 -5.76 -50.81 29.27
N GLU A 104 -6.58 -51.64 28.61
CA GLU A 104 -7.06 -51.38 27.24
C GLU A 104 -7.91 -50.11 27.18
N LEU A 105 -8.81 -49.90 28.16
CA LEU A 105 -9.59 -48.67 28.26
C LEU A 105 -8.71 -47.43 28.42
N LYS A 106 -7.69 -47.48 29.29
CA LYS A 106 -6.74 -46.38 29.49
C LYS A 106 -5.95 -46.07 28.21
N LYS A 107 -5.54 -47.10 27.47
CA LYS A 107 -4.90 -46.95 26.15
C LYS A 107 -5.82 -46.24 25.17
N HIS A 108 -7.07 -46.67 25.04
CA HIS A 108 -8.04 -46.01 24.14
C HIS A 108 -8.33 -44.57 24.57
N ALA A 109 -8.50 -44.32 25.87
CA ALA A 109 -8.74 -42.98 26.40
C ALA A 109 -7.57 -42.03 26.08
N LEU A 110 -6.33 -42.50 26.26
CA LEU A 110 -5.13 -41.73 25.93
C LEU A 110 -5.04 -41.44 24.42
N THR A 111 -5.29 -42.43 23.56
CA THR A 111 -5.32 -42.24 22.11
C THR A 111 -6.36 -41.20 21.70
N LEU A 112 -7.56 -41.25 22.29
CA LEU A 112 -8.61 -40.25 22.04
C LEU A 112 -8.20 -38.85 22.51
N GLN A 113 -7.57 -38.73 23.68
CA GLN A 113 -7.03 -37.46 24.18
C GLN A 113 -5.98 -36.88 23.23
N LEU A 114 -5.06 -37.71 22.72
CA LEU A 114 -4.03 -37.29 21.77
C LEU A 114 -4.65 -36.78 20.46
N HIS A 115 -5.59 -37.53 19.88
CA HIS A 115 -6.31 -37.09 18.68
C HIS A 115 -7.09 -35.80 18.93
N THR A 116 -7.73 -35.65 20.09
CA THR A 116 -8.45 -34.43 20.48
C THR A 116 -7.49 -33.23 20.52
N ALA A 117 -6.31 -33.39 21.12
CA ALA A 117 -5.29 -32.34 21.15
C ALA A 117 -4.82 -31.95 19.73
N HIS A 118 -4.60 -32.92 18.85
CA HIS A 118 -4.24 -32.67 17.46
C HIS A 118 -5.34 -31.92 16.70
N ILE A 119 -6.61 -32.30 16.88
CA ILE A 119 -7.76 -31.64 16.26
C ILE A 119 -7.82 -30.18 16.73
N LEU A 120 -7.69 -29.92 18.04
CA LEU A 120 -7.72 -28.56 18.59
C LEU A 120 -6.56 -27.70 18.07
N SER A 121 -5.35 -28.26 17.99
CA SER A 121 -4.19 -27.56 17.43
C SER A 121 -4.37 -27.23 15.94
N ALA A 122 -4.91 -28.17 15.17
CA ALA A 122 -5.24 -27.94 13.76
C ALA A 122 -6.31 -26.84 13.59
N HIS A 123 -7.33 -26.81 14.46
CA HIS A 123 -8.35 -25.75 14.46
C HIS A 123 -7.76 -24.37 14.77
N ALA A 124 -6.89 -24.26 15.78
CA ALA A 124 -6.22 -23.00 16.10
C ALA A 124 -5.38 -22.49 14.92
N THR A 125 -4.66 -23.40 14.26
CA THR A 125 -3.85 -23.09 13.07
C THR A 125 -4.73 -22.66 11.89
N LEU A 126 -5.84 -23.35 11.65
CA LEU A 126 -6.79 -23.02 10.60
C LEU A 126 -7.38 -21.61 10.80
N ASN A 127 -7.81 -21.30 12.02
CA ASN A 127 -8.37 -19.99 12.36
C ASN A 127 -7.33 -18.86 12.19
N SER A 128 -6.10 -19.09 12.66
CA SER A 128 -5.00 -18.15 12.49
C SER A 128 -4.70 -17.87 11.00
N LYS A 129 -4.63 -18.91 10.17
CA LYS A 129 -4.43 -18.76 8.72
C LYS A 129 -5.62 -18.09 8.04
N GLY A 130 -6.85 -18.39 8.48
CA GLY A 130 -8.07 -17.74 7.98
C GLY A 130 -8.04 -16.23 8.21
N LYS A 131 -7.64 -15.79 9.40
CA LYS A 131 -7.44 -14.37 9.71
C LYS A 131 -6.34 -13.75 8.84
N ALA A 132 -5.19 -14.40 8.73
CA ALA A 132 -4.10 -13.90 7.89
C ALA A 132 -4.51 -13.73 6.42
N ILE A 133 -5.32 -14.64 5.88
CA ILE A 133 -5.88 -14.51 4.51
C ILE A 133 -6.79 -13.29 4.41
N GLN A 134 -7.63 -13.04 5.40
CA GLN A 134 -8.51 -11.88 5.43
C GLN A 134 -7.70 -10.58 5.47
N ASP A 135 -6.69 -10.50 6.36
CA ASP A 135 -5.82 -9.33 6.49
C ASP A 135 -5.10 -9.02 5.16
N VAL A 136 -4.58 -10.05 4.47
CA VAL A 136 -3.94 -9.89 3.15
C VAL A 136 -4.93 -9.43 2.08
N ARG A 137 -6.17 -9.92 2.09
CA ARG A 137 -7.22 -9.48 1.14
C ARG A 137 -7.56 -8.00 1.34
N GLU A 138 -7.66 -7.56 2.59
CA GLU A 138 -7.93 -6.16 2.91
C GLU A 138 -6.77 -5.24 2.47
N GLN A 139 -5.53 -5.64 2.76
CA GLN A 139 -4.34 -4.91 2.30
C GLN A 139 -4.29 -4.81 0.77
N LYS A 140 -4.59 -5.90 0.07
CA LYS A 140 -4.68 -5.90 -1.40
C LYS A 140 -5.73 -4.90 -1.90
N ASN A 141 -6.94 -4.93 -1.34
CA ASN A 141 -8.01 -4.01 -1.73
C ASN A 141 -7.60 -2.55 -1.52
N LYS A 142 -6.94 -2.24 -0.40
CA LYS A 142 -6.42 -0.90 -0.13
C LYS A 142 -5.40 -0.47 -1.19
N LEU A 143 -4.46 -1.34 -1.55
CA LEU A 143 -3.47 -1.05 -2.58
C LEU A 143 -4.11 -0.87 -3.97
N ASP A 144 -5.13 -1.66 -4.31
CA ASP A 144 -5.86 -1.53 -5.57
C ASP A 144 -6.63 -0.21 -5.66
N SER A 145 -7.22 0.26 -4.55
CA SER A 145 -7.84 1.59 -4.46
C SER A 145 -6.82 2.71 -4.62
N GLU A 146 -5.67 2.63 -3.95
CA GLU A 146 -4.59 3.62 -4.08
C GLU A 146 -4.02 3.66 -5.51
N ARG A 147 -3.80 2.49 -6.11
CA ARG A 147 -3.37 2.37 -7.52
C ARG A 147 -4.35 3.10 -8.44
N THR A 148 -5.65 2.89 -8.26
CA THR A 148 -6.68 3.55 -9.05
C THR A 148 -6.66 5.07 -8.85
N ARG A 149 -6.55 5.53 -7.60
CA ARG A 149 -6.43 6.98 -7.29
C ARG A 149 -5.22 7.61 -7.97
N LEU A 150 -4.06 6.97 -7.89
CA LEU A 150 -2.82 7.47 -8.50
C LEU A 150 -2.89 7.50 -10.03
N LEU A 151 -3.51 6.50 -10.66
CA LEU A 151 -3.72 6.50 -12.11
C LEU A 151 -4.63 7.64 -12.56
N ASN A 152 -5.69 7.94 -11.81
CA ASN A 152 -6.56 9.08 -12.09
C ASN A 152 -5.80 10.40 -11.94
N ALA A 153 -5.04 10.58 -10.87
CA ALA A 153 -4.23 11.77 -10.66
C ALA A 153 -3.18 11.96 -11.77
N LEU A 154 -2.54 10.89 -12.23
CA LEU A 154 -1.60 10.95 -13.35
C LEU A 154 -2.29 11.34 -14.66
N ARG A 155 -3.53 10.87 -14.89
CA ARG A 155 -4.33 11.28 -16.05
C ARG A 155 -4.61 12.78 -16.00
N GLU A 156 -5.07 13.30 -14.87
CA GLU A 156 -5.36 14.73 -14.68
C GLU A 156 -4.11 15.60 -14.92
N ILE A 157 -2.95 15.22 -14.37
CA ILE A 157 -1.69 15.94 -14.60
C ILE A 157 -1.30 15.98 -16.08
N ASN A 158 -1.50 14.87 -16.81
CA ASN A 158 -1.22 14.85 -18.25
C ASN A 158 -2.19 15.76 -19.03
N GLU A 159 -3.47 15.76 -18.68
CA GLU A 159 -4.47 16.64 -19.29
C GLU A 159 -4.13 18.13 -19.05
N ASP A 160 -3.73 18.48 -17.81
CA ASP A 160 -3.32 19.84 -17.46
C ASP A 160 -2.03 20.27 -18.18
N ARG A 161 -1.06 19.35 -18.32
CA ARG A 161 0.16 19.60 -19.10
C ARG A 161 -0.19 19.90 -20.55
N ASP A 162 -0.99 19.05 -21.19
CA ASP A 162 -1.36 19.23 -22.61
C ASP A 162 -2.12 20.55 -22.82
N LYS A 163 -2.93 20.97 -21.83
CA LYS A 163 -3.58 22.29 -21.84
C LYS A 163 -2.59 23.44 -21.71
N ALA A 164 -1.58 23.31 -20.84
CA ALA A 164 -0.54 24.31 -20.66
C ALA A 164 0.30 24.46 -21.94
N ASP A 165 0.69 23.35 -22.57
CA ASP A 165 1.44 23.33 -23.83
C ASP A 165 0.65 24.05 -24.95
N LEU A 166 -0.66 23.79 -25.06
CA LEU A 166 -1.51 24.47 -26.03
C LEU A 166 -1.61 25.98 -25.77
N MET A 167 -1.69 26.39 -24.50
CA MET A 167 -1.74 27.79 -24.09
C MET A 167 -0.41 28.49 -24.37
N GLU A 168 0.72 27.83 -24.10
CA GLU A 168 2.06 28.34 -24.42
C GLU A 168 2.19 28.64 -25.92
N VAL A 169 1.89 27.66 -26.78
CA VAL A 169 1.94 27.84 -28.24
C VAL A 169 1.03 28.99 -28.70
N THR A 170 -0.14 29.14 -28.08
CA THR A 170 -1.07 30.24 -28.40
C THR A 170 -0.47 31.60 -28.04
N LEU A 171 0.06 31.73 -26.83
CA LEU A 171 0.67 32.98 -26.35
C LEU A 171 1.95 33.32 -27.11
N GLU A 172 2.77 32.34 -27.48
CA GLU A 172 3.95 32.54 -28.32
C GLU A 172 3.57 33.11 -29.69
N LYS A 173 2.53 32.56 -30.30
CA LYS A 173 2.00 33.06 -31.57
C LYS A 173 1.50 34.49 -31.43
N GLU A 174 0.68 34.79 -30.42
CA GLU A 174 0.16 36.13 -30.17
C GLU A 174 1.29 37.14 -29.92
N CYS A 175 2.31 36.75 -29.15
CA CYS A 175 3.51 37.56 -28.92
C CYS A 175 4.26 37.85 -30.23
N ASN A 176 4.44 36.85 -31.08
CA ASN A 176 5.08 37.02 -32.39
C ASN A 176 4.25 37.91 -33.33
N ASP A 177 2.92 37.76 -33.34
CA ASP A 177 2.00 38.59 -34.11
C ASP A 177 2.07 40.05 -33.64
N LEU A 178 2.08 40.30 -32.32
CA LEU A 178 2.22 41.63 -31.75
C LEU A 178 3.59 42.25 -32.06
N ARG A 179 4.68 41.50 -31.92
CA ARG A 179 6.03 41.98 -32.29
C ARG A 179 6.10 42.35 -33.77
N THR A 180 5.53 41.52 -34.64
CA THR A 180 5.46 41.79 -36.07
C THR A 180 4.64 43.05 -36.36
N LYS A 181 3.49 43.22 -35.70
CA LYS A 181 2.65 44.41 -35.85
C LYS A 181 3.34 45.68 -35.35
N ILE A 182 4.06 45.62 -34.22
CA ILE A 182 4.85 46.74 -33.70
C ILE A 182 5.93 47.14 -34.72
N ALA A 183 6.66 46.16 -35.27
CA ALA A 183 7.68 46.43 -36.28
C ALA A 183 7.07 47.08 -37.54
N GLN A 184 5.96 46.54 -38.05
CA GLN A 184 5.26 47.10 -39.21
C GLN A 184 4.81 48.55 -38.99
N LEU A 185 4.24 48.86 -37.83
CA LEU A 185 3.79 50.21 -37.52
C LEU A 185 4.97 51.17 -37.34
N THR A 186 6.02 50.73 -36.66
CA THR A 186 7.22 51.53 -36.34
C THR A 186 7.97 51.90 -37.61
N ASP A 187 8.22 50.93 -38.50
CA ASP A 187 9.02 51.11 -39.71
C ASP A 187 8.21 51.66 -40.89
N GLY A 188 6.88 51.50 -40.85
CA GLY A 188 5.96 51.95 -41.89
C GLY A 188 5.38 53.33 -41.62
N GLU A 189 4.10 53.37 -41.25
CA GLU A 189 3.30 54.58 -41.14
C GLU A 189 3.88 55.58 -40.13
N TYR A 190 4.35 55.10 -38.97
CA TYR A 190 4.92 55.97 -37.95
C TYR A 190 6.20 56.66 -38.44
N ALA A 191 7.12 55.93 -39.07
CA ALA A 191 8.36 56.51 -39.58
C ALA A 191 8.12 57.58 -40.66
N ILE A 192 7.14 57.34 -41.55
CA ILE A 192 6.75 58.33 -42.57
C ILE A 192 6.18 59.58 -41.89
N ALA A 193 5.20 59.41 -41.00
CA ALA A 193 4.58 60.53 -40.29
C ALA A 193 5.61 61.33 -39.46
N LYS A 194 6.53 60.64 -38.76
CA LYS A 194 7.60 61.29 -38.00
C LYS A 194 8.49 62.15 -38.90
N ARG A 195 8.93 61.63 -40.05
CA ARG A 195 9.75 62.39 -41.01
C ARG A 195 9.04 63.64 -41.52
N ASP A 196 7.75 63.54 -41.84
CA ASP A 196 6.96 64.69 -42.29
C ASP A 196 6.79 65.74 -41.19
N VAL A 197 6.54 65.33 -39.93
CA VAL A 197 6.47 66.24 -38.78
C VAL A 197 7.81 66.90 -38.49
N ASP A 198 8.91 66.14 -38.53
CA ASP A 198 10.25 66.68 -38.30
C ASP A 198 10.64 67.68 -39.40
N ARG A 199 10.27 67.43 -40.67
CA ARG A 199 10.45 68.39 -41.78
C ARG A 199 9.71 69.70 -41.51
N LEU A 200 8.43 69.63 -41.15
CA LEU A 200 7.62 70.83 -40.83
C LEU A 200 8.17 71.59 -39.62
N ARG A 201 8.62 70.89 -38.59
CA ARG A 201 9.26 71.51 -37.42
C ARG A 201 10.54 72.24 -37.80
N GLN A 202 11.35 71.64 -38.67
CA GLN A 202 12.57 72.27 -39.17
C GLN A 202 12.27 73.54 -39.96
N GLU A 203 11.24 73.55 -40.81
CA GLU A 203 10.78 74.74 -41.55
C GLU A 203 10.33 75.88 -40.61
N LEU A 204 9.79 75.54 -39.43
CA LEU A 204 9.38 76.49 -38.39
C LEU A 204 10.49 76.84 -37.38
N GLY A 205 11.70 76.29 -37.53
CA GLY A 205 12.82 76.52 -36.61
C GLY A 205 12.72 75.78 -35.27
N GLN A 206 11.91 74.73 -35.17
CA GLN A 206 11.76 73.88 -33.98
C GLN A 206 12.66 72.64 -34.04
N LEU A 207 13.03 72.10 -32.87
CA LEU A 207 13.77 70.85 -32.74
C LEU A 207 12.93 69.63 -33.14
N PRO A 208 13.55 68.58 -33.72
CA PRO A 208 12.86 67.35 -34.10
C PRO A 208 12.29 66.63 -32.87
N LEU A 209 11.28 65.79 -33.09
CA LEU A 209 10.65 65.00 -32.03
C LEU A 209 11.60 63.91 -31.50
N PRO A 210 11.48 63.56 -30.20
CA PRO A 210 12.19 62.43 -29.61
C PRO A 210 11.84 61.12 -30.31
N ASN A 211 12.70 60.11 -30.14
CA ASN A 211 12.49 58.82 -30.78
C ASN A 211 11.39 58.02 -30.05
N LEU A 212 10.79 57.05 -30.76
CA LEU A 212 9.68 56.26 -30.22
C LEU A 212 10.09 55.44 -28.99
N GLN A 213 11.33 54.94 -28.97
CA GLN A 213 11.86 54.13 -27.88
C GLN A 213 11.95 54.92 -26.57
N GLU A 214 12.46 56.15 -26.63
CA GLU A 214 12.56 57.08 -25.51
C GLU A 214 11.17 57.41 -24.94
N THR A 215 10.18 57.58 -25.83
CA THR A 215 8.77 57.82 -25.43
C THR A 215 8.15 56.58 -24.76
N LEU A 216 8.48 55.38 -25.23
CA LEU A 216 7.98 54.13 -24.64
C LEU A 216 8.62 53.83 -23.28
N GLU A 217 9.92 54.11 -23.12
CA GLU A 217 10.63 53.93 -21.85
C GLU A 217 10.06 54.86 -20.77
N GLU A 218 9.80 56.12 -21.10
CA GLU A 218 9.18 57.09 -20.18
C GLU A 218 7.77 56.66 -19.75
N LYS A 219 7.00 56.07 -20.68
CA LYS A 219 5.65 55.51 -20.41
C LYS A 219 5.67 54.24 -19.57
N THR A 220 6.70 53.39 -19.73
CA THR A 220 6.81 52.11 -19.02
C THR A 220 7.32 52.32 -17.59
N ALA A 221 8.03 53.41 -17.34
CA ALA A 221 8.53 53.78 -16.02
C ALA A 221 7.49 54.47 -15.10
N GLN A 222 6.28 54.78 -15.60
CA GLN A 222 5.15 55.33 -14.84
C GLN A 222 4.20 54.22 -14.36
#